data_AF-A0A1N7IZ40-F1
#
_entry.id   AF-A0A1N7IZ40-F1
#
_cell.length_a   1.000
_cell.length_b   1.000
_cell.length_c   1.000
_cell.angle_alpha   90.00
_cell.angle_beta   90.00
_cell.angle_gamma   90.00
#
_symmetry.space_group_name_H-M   'P 1'
#
loop_
_entity.id
_entity.type
_entity.pdbx_description
1 polymer ?
#
loop_
_entity_poly.entity_id
_entity_poly.type
_entity_poly.pdbx_seq_one_letter_code
_entity_poly.pdbx_strand_id
1 'polypeptide(L)'
;MLQNVPADILSSYVSEILTPLIRYDQENHSNLVQTLEVYLAHSGRSSETARSLGIHRNTVNFRMTRIKALLNLDLADGETVFRLQLALHMSHLLGLSVKNAERSQQGSDGSVIWVRGGEEKCRGGCST
;
A
#
# COMPACT_ATOMS: atom_id res chain seq x y z
N MET A 1 -23.52 16.34 4.53
CA MET A 1 -23.61 15.29 5.57
C MET A 1 -22.40 14.37 5.44
N LEU A 2 -21.30 14.74 6.09
CA LEU A 2 -20.08 13.93 6.34
C LEU A 2 -19.39 14.56 7.57
N GLN A 3 -20.17 14.82 8.63
CA GLN A 3 -19.64 15.47 9.82
C GLN A 3 -19.12 14.38 10.76
N ASN A 4 -17.79 14.31 10.83
CA ASN A 4 -17.00 13.59 11.82
C ASN A 4 -16.85 12.06 11.60
N VAL A 5 -16.01 11.69 10.62
CA VAL A 5 -15.46 10.33 10.54
C VAL A 5 -14.23 10.26 11.46
N PRO A 6 -14.23 9.38 12.47
CA PRO A 6 -13.07 9.20 13.36
C PRO A 6 -11.83 8.75 12.58
N ALA A 7 -10.67 9.32 12.91
CA ALA A 7 -9.41 9.03 12.23
C ALA A 7 -8.94 7.57 12.41
N ASP A 8 -9.37 6.91 13.48
CA ASP A 8 -9.13 5.49 13.75
C ASP A 8 -9.78 4.58 12.72
N ILE A 9 -11.03 4.86 12.31
CA ILE A 9 -11.73 4.10 11.28
C ILE A 9 -10.99 4.20 9.94
N LEU A 10 -10.57 5.41 9.57
CA LEU A 10 -9.81 5.66 8.35
C LEU A 10 -8.46 4.91 8.38
N SER A 11 -7.76 4.96 9.51
CA SER A 11 -6.47 4.30 9.69
C SER A 11 -6.59 2.78 9.62
N SER A 12 -7.66 2.21 10.20
CA SER A 12 -7.96 0.78 10.13
C SER A 12 -8.23 0.34 8.69
N TYR A 13 -9.05 1.09 7.96
CA TYR A 13 -9.37 0.82 6.56
C TYR A 13 -8.13 0.86 5.65
N VAL A 14 -7.30 1.90 5.79
CA VAL A 14 -6.03 2.03 5.06
C VAL A 14 -5.11 0.86 5.38
N SER A 15 -5.01 0.48 6.66
CA SER A 15 -4.16 -0.62 7.10
C SER A 15 -4.63 -1.94 6.52
N GLU A 16 -5.93 -2.26 6.57
CA GLU A 16 -6.47 -3.51 6.04
C GLU A 16 -6.10 -3.70 4.56
N ILE A 17 -6.19 -2.62 3.77
CA ILE A 17 -5.96 -2.67 2.32
C ILE A 17 -4.46 -2.63 1.98
N LEU A 18 -3.67 -1.77 2.61
CA LEU A 18 -2.28 -1.54 2.21
C LEU A 18 -1.26 -2.40 2.96
N THR A 19 -1.59 -2.97 4.12
CA THR A 19 -0.66 -3.79 4.92
C THR A 19 0.01 -4.92 4.14
N PRO A 20 -0.71 -5.70 3.29
CA PRO A 20 -0.08 -6.77 2.51
C PRO A 20 1.02 -6.24 1.58
N LEU A 21 0.82 -5.07 0.99
CA LEU A 21 1.79 -4.43 0.10
C LEU A 21 2.95 -3.82 0.87
N ILE A 22 2.67 -3.13 1.98
CA ILE A 22 3.69 -2.52 2.84
C ILE A 22 4.64 -3.59 3.39
N ARG A 23 4.09 -4.70 3.90
CA ARG A 23 4.90 -5.82 4.40
C ARG A 23 5.79 -6.40 3.31
N TYR A 24 5.23 -6.62 2.13
CA TYR A 24 6.00 -7.15 1.01
C TYR A 24 7.11 -6.19 0.56
N ASP A 25 6.84 -4.88 0.51
CA ASP A 25 7.83 -3.86 0.16
C ASP A 25 8.96 -3.75 1.19
N GLN A 26 8.68 -3.98 2.47
CA GLN A 26 9.70 -4.02 3.53
C GLN A 26 10.66 -5.21 3.36
N GLU A 27 10.13 -6.37 2.95
CA GLU A 27 10.92 -7.59 2.79
C GLU A 27 11.69 -7.63 1.44
N ASN A 28 11.15 -7.01 0.38
CA ASN A 28 11.62 -7.20 -1.00
C ASN A 28 12.10 -5.92 -1.69
N HIS A 29 11.97 -4.74 -1.05
CA HIS A 29 12.33 -3.43 -1.63
C HIS A 29 11.71 -3.18 -3.02
N SER A 30 10.47 -3.65 -3.22
CA SER A 30 9.82 -3.74 -4.54
C SER A 30 9.06 -2.49 -4.97
N ASN A 31 8.85 -1.51 -4.08
CA ASN A 31 8.09 -0.27 -4.31
C ASN A 31 6.72 -0.53 -4.98
N LEU A 32 6.01 -1.57 -4.54
CA LEU A 32 4.69 -1.95 -5.04
C LEU A 32 3.64 -0.90 -4.71
N VAL A 33 3.67 -0.29 -3.52
CA VAL A 33 2.68 0.73 -3.15
C VAL A 33 2.77 1.94 -4.08
N GLN A 34 3.99 2.44 -4.33
CA GLN A 34 4.24 3.52 -5.28
C GLN A 34 3.84 3.14 -6.71
N THR A 35 4.10 1.89 -7.10
CA THR A 35 3.71 1.40 -8.43
C THR A 35 2.19 1.39 -8.58
N LEU A 36 1.46 0.94 -7.55
CA LEU A 36 0.00 0.95 -7.53
C LEU A 36 -0.56 2.37 -7.61
N GLU A 37 0.00 3.30 -6.83
CA GLU A 37 -0.41 4.70 -6.82
C GLU A 37 -0.30 5.33 -8.21
N VAL A 38 0.88 5.22 -8.84
CA VAL A 38 1.12 5.78 -10.18
C VAL A 38 0.28 5.06 -11.24
N TYR A 39 0.09 3.75 -11.10
CA TYR A 39 -0.76 2.98 -12.00
C TYR A 39 -2.22 3.47 -11.98
N LEU A 40 -2.76 3.71 -10.78
CA LEU A 40 -4.10 4.23 -10.59
C LEU A 40 -4.24 5.69 -11.04
N ALA A 41 -3.20 6.52 -10.83
CA ALA A 41 -3.16 7.89 -11.32
C ALA A 41 -3.21 7.98 -12.86
N HIS A 42 -2.66 6.98 -13.55
CA HIS A 42 -2.71 6.87 -15.02
C HIS A 42 -3.85 5.97 -15.54
N SER A 43 -4.92 5.80 -14.76
CA SER A 43 -6.11 5.02 -15.15
C SER A 43 -5.78 3.58 -15.59
N GLY A 44 -4.76 2.97 -14.99
CA GLY A 44 -4.31 1.62 -15.29
C GLY A 44 -3.49 1.46 -16.58
N ARG A 45 -2.98 2.55 -17.15
CA ARG A 45 -2.13 2.50 -18.34
C ARG A 45 -0.70 2.13 -17.97
N SER A 46 -0.33 0.85 -18.11
CA SER A 46 1.03 0.37 -17.78
C SER A 46 2.15 1.12 -18.50
N SER A 47 1.93 1.59 -19.73
CA SER A 47 2.94 2.33 -20.50
C SER A 47 3.22 3.72 -19.90
N GLU A 48 2.17 4.45 -19.48
CA GLU A 48 2.33 5.75 -18.83
C GLU A 48 2.92 5.59 -17.43
N THR A 49 2.49 4.55 -16.71
CA THR A 49 3.04 4.18 -15.40
C THR A 49 4.54 3.90 -15.48
N ALA A 50 4.96 3.12 -16.48
CA ALA A 50 6.36 2.79 -16.75
C ALA A 50 7.18 4.06 -16.99
N ARG A 51 6.66 4.97 -17.82
CA ARG A 51 7.30 6.26 -18.11
C ARG A 51 7.42 7.14 -16.87
N SER A 52 6.37 7.23 -16.05
CA SER A 52 6.38 8.05 -14.84
C SER A 52 7.30 7.49 -13.75
N LEU A 53 7.45 6.17 -13.67
CA LEU A 53 8.36 5.51 -12.72
C LEU A 53 9.79 5.34 -13.25
N GLY A 54 10.05 5.65 -14.52
CA GLY A 54 11.35 5.43 -15.16
C GLY A 54 11.76 3.95 -15.27
N ILE A 55 10.79 3.03 -15.31
CA ILE A 55 11.03 1.57 -15.39
C ILE A 55 10.45 0.97 -16.66
N HIS A 56 10.84 -0.26 -16.98
CA HIS A 56 10.30 -0.96 -18.14
C HIS A 56 8.83 -1.40 -17.93
N ARG A 57 8.02 -1.38 -18.99
CA ARG A 57 6.60 -1.81 -18.94
C ARG A 57 6.42 -3.24 -18.42
N ASN A 58 7.35 -4.14 -18.76
CA ASN A 58 7.32 -5.52 -18.25
C ASN A 58 7.46 -5.56 -16.73
N THR A 59 8.29 -4.70 -16.15
CA THR A 59 8.46 -4.57 -14.70
C THR A 59 7.17 -4.07 -14.05
N VAL A 60 6.50 -3.07 -14.65
CA VAL A 60 5.18 -2.62 -14.18
C VAL A 60 4.19 -3.77 -14.20
N ASN A 61 4.07 -4.50 -15.32
CA ASN A 61 3.14 -5.62 -15.42
C ASN A 61 3.44 -6.71 -14.38
N PHE A 62 4.70 -7.06 -14.17
CA PHE A 62 5.11 -8.02 -13.14
C PHE A 62 4.70 -7.55 -11.73
N ARG A 63 5.00 -6.28 -11.40
CA ARG A 63 4.60 -5.68 -10.12
C ARG A 63 3.08 -5.67 -9.95
N MET A 64 2.32 -5.33 -10.99
CA MET A 64 0.86 -5.35 -10.95
C MET A 64 0.29 -6.75 -10.77
N THR A 65 0.86 -7.77 -11.41
CA THR A 65 0.49 -9.17 -11.16
C THR A 65 0.74 -9.55 -9.72
N ARG A 66 1.87 -9.11 -9.13
CA ARG A 66 2.19 -9.36 -7.73
C ARG A 66 1.22 -8.64 -6.78
N ILE A 67 0.88 -7.38 -7.07
CA ILE A 67 -0.09 -6.60 -6.30
C ILE A 67 -1.45 -7.29 -6.29
N LYS A 68 -1.95 -7.72 -7.45
CA LYS A 68 -3.21 -8.48 -7.54
C LYS A 68 -3.21 -9.74 -6.68
N ALA A 69 -2.10 -10.49 -6.73
CA ALA A 69 -1.95 -11.71 -5.95
C ALA A 69 -1.88 -11.45 -4.43
N LEU A 70 -1.19 -10.39 -4.00
CA LEU A 70 -1.04 -10.04 -2.58
C LEU A 70 -2.33 -9.50 -1.98
N LEU A 71 -3.09 -8.72 -2.75
CA LEU A 71 -4.36 -8.16 -2.29
C LEU A 71 -5.51 -9.14 -2.44
N ASN A 72 -5.36 -10.18 -3.27
CA ASN A 72 -6.44 -11.08 -3.68
C ASN A 72 -7.65 -10.31 -4.22
N LEU A 73 -7.37 -9.26 -5.00
CA LEU A 73 -8.35 -8.32 -5.54
C LEU A 73 -8.28 -8.27 -7.06
N ASP A 74 -9.44 -8.07 -7.70
CA ASP A 74 -9.52 -7.86 -9.14
C ASP A 74 -9.51 -6.36 -9.49
N LEU A 75 -8.44 -5.91 -10.15
CA LEU A 75 -8.31 -4.52 -10.61
C LEU A 75 -9.12 -4.21 -11.89
N ALA A 76 -9.89 -5.18 -12.41
CA ALA A 76 -10.91 -4.91 -13.43
C ALA A 76 -12.24 -4.43 -12.82
N ASP A 77 -12.46 -4.68 -11.52
CA ASP A 77 -13.66 -4.22 -10.83
C ASP A 77 -13.52 -2.76 -10.41
N GLY A 78 -14.49 -1.94 -10.82
CA GLY A 78 -14.50 -0.50 -10.56
C GLY A 78 -14.64 -0.17 -9.07
N GLU A 79 -15.37 -0.98 -8.30
CA GLU A 79 -15.51 -0.79 -6.86
C GLU A 79 -14.19 -1.07 -6.15
N THR A 80 -13.53 -2.17 -6.51
CA THR A 80 -12.19 -2.51 -6.01
C THR A 80 -11.16 -1.42 -6.32
N VAL A 81 -11.15 -0.90 -7.54
CA VAL A 81 -10.26 0.22 -7.93
C VAL A 81 -10.56 1.46 -7.10
N PHE A 82 -11.83 1.81 -6.91
CA PHE A 82 -12.24 2.95 -6.10
C PHE A 82 -11.79 2.81 -4.64
N ARG A 83 -11.98 1.62 -4.04
CA ARG A 83 -11.52 1.32 -2.67
C ARG A 83 -10.02 1.53 -2.50
N LEU A 84 -9.23 1.10 -3.48
CA LEU A 84 -7.77 1.29 -3.48
C LEU A 84 -7.38 2.76 -3.61
N GLN A 85 -8.02 3.49 -4.53
CA GLN A 85 -7.80 4.93 -4.68
C GLN A 85 -8.15 5.69 -3.40
N LEU A 86 -9.26 5.31 -2.75
CA LEU A 86 -9.71 5.90 -1.50
C LEU A 86 -8.71 5.62 -0.36
N ALA A 87 -8.23 4.39 -0.23
CA ALA A 87 -7.22 4.03 0.76
C ALA A 87 -5.91 4.83 0.57
N LEU A 88 -5.47 5.02 -0.67
CA LEU A 88 -4.29 5.85 -1.00
C LEU A 88 -4.53 7.33 -0.71
N HIS A 89 -5.72 7.87 -0.99
CA HIS A 89 -6.04 9.25 -0.64
C HIS A 89 -6.10 9.47 0.88
N MET A 90 -6.72 8.53 1.61
CA MET A 90 -6.78 8.58 3.07
C MET A 90 -5.39 8.47 3.69
N SER A 91 -4.51 7.61 3.17
CA SER A 91 -3.14 7.52 3.67
C SER A 91 -2.39 8.84 3.53
N HIS A 92 -2.56 9.54 2.40
CA HIS A 92 -1.98 10.86 2.18
C HIS A 92 -2.54 11.93 3.12
N LEU A 93 -3.87 11.95 3.31
CA LEU A 93 -4.53 12.91 4.21
C LEU A 93 -4.12 12.72 5.68
N LEU A 94 -3.92 11.47 6.10
CA LEU A 94 -3.49 11.12 7.45
C LEU A 94 -1.98 11.32 7.66
N GLY A 95 -1.22 11.74 6.64
CA GLY A 95 0.23 11.86 6.72
C GLY A 95 0.94 10.51 6.90
N LEU A 96 0.25 9.40 6.60
CA LEU A 96 0.79 8.05 6.59
C LEU A 96 1.66 7.92 5.35
N SER A 97 2.84 8.52 5.43
CA SER A 97 3.81 8.60 4.36
C SER A 97 4.32 7.21 4.01
N VAL A 98 3.67 6.53 3.05
CA VAL A 98 4.22 5.34 2.38
C VAL A 98 5.31 5.77 1.38
N LYS A 99 6.29 6.55 1.86
CA LYS A 99 7.44 6.97 1.08
C LYS A 99 8.58 5.99 1.36
N ASN A 100 8.86 5.12 0.41
CA ASN A 100 10.20 4.57 0.25
C ASN A 100 10.94 5.44 -0.78
N ALA A 101 12.16 5.83 -0.40
CA ALA A 101 13.18 6.65 -1.08
C ALA A 101 12.93 6.85 -2.59
N GLU A 102 12.73 8.07 -3.10
CA GLU A 102 13.78 9.10 -3.21
C GLU A 102 13.20 10.53 -3.09
N ARG A 103 13.58 11.26 -2.04
CA ARG A 103 13.76 12.71 -2.13
C ARG A 103 14.77 13.12 -1.06
N SER A 104 15.93 13.57 -1.52
CA SER A 104 16.91 14.27 -0.72
C SER A 104 16.22 15.40 0.06
N GLN A 105 16.37 15.35 1.38
CA GLN A 105 16.23 16.43 2.36
C GLN A 105 14.83 16.95 2.76
N GLN A 106 14.61 16.85 4.08
CA GLN A 106 13.83 17.70 5.00
C GLN A 106 12.33 17.45 5.22
N GLY A 107 11.99 17.27 6.51
CA GLY A 107 10.69 17.63 7.06
C GLY A 107 10.09 16.61 8.01
N SER A 108 10.45 16.72 9.29
CA SER A 108 9.88 16.04 10.45
C SER A 108 8.36 16.24 10.59
N ASP A 109 7.63 15.13 10.67
CA ASP A 109 6.58 14.83 11.66
C ASP A 109 5.58 13.85 11.00
N GLY A 110 5.81 12.57 11.23
CA GLY A 110 4.99 11.51 10.66
C GLY A 110 4.95 10.38 11.67
N SER A 111 3.85 10.32 12.42
CA SER A 111 3.49 9.21 13.28
C SER A 111 3.55 7.91 12.48
N VAL A 112 4.68 7.21 12.58
CA VAL A 112 4.87 5.87 12.04
C VAL A 112 3.93 4.96 12.84
N ILE A 113 2.87 4.48 12.20
CA ILE A 113 2.06 3.41 12.79
C ILE A 113 2.89 2.13 12.71
N TRP A 114 3.57 1.81 13.81
CA TRP A 114 4.12 0.49 14.05
C TRP A 114 2.96 -0.45 14.35
N VAL A 115 2.59 -1.30 13.40
CA VAL A 115 1.77 -2.46 13.72
C VAL A 115 2.66 -3.42 14.48
N ARG A 116 2.50 -3.48 15.81
CA ARG A 116 3.03 -4.57 16.63
C ARG A 116 2.58 -5.87 15.98
N GLY A 117 3.55 -6.65 15.48
CA GLY A 117 3.30 -8.03 15.07
C GLY A 117 2.62 -8.76 16.23
N GLY A 118 1.41 -9.25 15.97
CA GLY A 118 0.68 -10.08 16.92
C GLY A 118 1.50 -11.31 17.24
N GLU A 119 1.78 -11.47 18.53
CA GLU A 119 2.23 -12.72 19.14
C GLU A 119 1.21 -13.82 18.84
N GLU A 120 1.57 -14.78 17.98
CA GLU A 120 0.92 -16.09 18.00
C GLU A 120 1.76 -17.01 18.91
N LYS A 121 1.34 -17.01 20.16
CA LYS A 121 1.74 -17.94 21.22
C LYS A 121 1.56 -19.38 20.72
N CYS A 122 2.64 -20.02 20.26
CA CYS A 122 2.70 -21.47 20.12
C CYS A 122 2.45 -22.10 21.51
N ARG A 123 1.23 -22.60 21.68
CA ARG A 123 0.82 -23.44 22.80
C ARG A 123 1.27 -24.86 22.46
N GLY A 124 2.32 -25.36 23.10
CA GLY A 124 2.76 -26.75 22.91
C GLY A 124 4.02 -27.05 23.70
N GLY A 125 3.83 -27.53 24.94
CA GLY A 125 4.90 -27.86 25.86
C GLY A 125 5.87 -28.89 25.29
N CYS A 126 7.15 -28.57 25.40
CA CYS A 126 8.21 -29.57 25.45
C CYS A 126 8.17 -30.20 26.85
N SER A 127 7.66 -31.42 26.97
CA SER A 127 7.92 -32.28 28.12
C SER A 127 7.85 -33.76 27.72
N THR A 128 9.00 -34.41 27.89
CA THR A 128 9.31 -35.85 27.81
C THR A 128 9.63 -36.43 26.44
#